data_AF-A0AA43JRT3-F1
#
_entry.id   AF-A0AA43JRT3-F1
#
_cell.length_a   1.000
_cell.length_b   1.000
_cell.length_c   1.000
_cell.angle_alpha   90.00
_cell.angle_beta   90.00
_cell.angle_gamma   90.00
#
_symmetry.space_group_name_H-M   'P 1'
#
loop_
_entity.id
_entity.type
_entity.pdbx_description
1 polymer ?
#
loop_
_entity_poly.entity_id
_entity_poly.type
_entity_poly.pdbx_seq_one_letter_code
_entity_poly.pdbx_strand_id
1 'polypeptide(L)'
;MRRSSPRCRLRAVSVLAFAFSLLVAHPARAQLTRADSAAVLLATAETFDGQGQPDVASALYRFILEHFGATPAAEVARGRIRVQQVQGTPGSGRVELMVWSTLYGLWVGVAIPSALDVQDDEPYGAGLLLGGPAGFFIGRGMANSLNPSMGQARAITWGGTWGTWQGAGWAGVADMEYPGAVAMTLVGGLVGSGIGYALAHDPVSESAATGANYGSLWGSWFGVALAVLADVNDGDAVLSTTLIAGNAGLIIGAIAAPRAGWSRSRIRMTSVAGVAGLMGGWGVDILADVNGDQSIMVAPLAMSILGLVIGGAATKDMDAVGGEATGSRGDYALLNRVGGRWSAGSPMPMPALLPVDRPDRTAWEPAVKLNLFRWTF
;
A
#
# COMPACT_ATOMS: atom_id res chain seq x y z
N MET A 1 -7.60 5.31 -62.98
CA MET A 1 -6.96 3.98 -62.79
C MET A 1 -7.21 3.50 -61.37
N ARG A 2 -7.81 2.30 -61.27
CA ARG A 2 -7.99 1.35 -60.15
C ARG A 2 -8.19 1.84 -58.70
N ARG A 3 -9.44 1.67 -58.25
CA ARG A 3 -9.93 1.50 -56.87
C ARG A 3 -9.58 0.10 -56.31
N SER A 4 -9.32 0.00 -55.00
CA SER A 4 -9.55 -1.18 -54.14
C SER A 4 -9.40 -0.77 -52.66
N SER A 5 -10.47 -0.35 -51.97
CA SER A 5 -11.44 -1.13 -51.16
C SER A 5 -10.95 -1.58 -49.77
N PRO A 6 -11.57 -1.10 -48.66
CA PRO A 6 -11.35 -1.59 -47.30
C PRO A 6 -12.43 -2.63 -46.94
N ARG A 7 -12.09 -3.92 -46.92
CA ARG A 7 -12.94 -5.00 -46.37
C ARG A 7 -12.08 -6.17 -45.92
N CYS A 8 -11.83 -6.35 -44.61
CA CYS A 8 -11.70 -7.68 -43.95
C CYS A 8 -11.27 -7.60 -42.47
N ARG A 9 -12.10 -7.08 -41.55
CA ARG A 9 -11.93 -7.35 -40.10
C ARG A 9 -13.26 -7.52 -39.36
N LEU A 10 -14.25 -8.12 -40.02
CA LEU A 10 -15.57 -8.38 -39.45
C LEU A 10 -16.06 -9.81 -39.78
N ARG A 11 -15.20 -10.82 -39.55
CA ARG A 11 -15.60 -12.25 -39.68
C ARG A 11 -14.98 -13.20 -38.64
N ALA A 12 -14.24 -12.71 -37.66
CA ALA A 12 -13.63 -13.58 -36.63
C ALA A 12 -14.52 -13.78 -35.38
N VAL A 13 -15.56 -12.97 -35.17
CA VAL A 13 -16.42 -13.07 -33.97
C VAL A 13 -17.59 -14.05 -34.18
N SER A 14 -17.93 -14.41 -35.42
CA SER A 14 -19.08 -15.30 -35.70
C SER A 14 -18.75 -16.80 -35.68
N VAL A 15 -17.48 -17.21 -35.65
CA VAL A 15 -17.10 -18.64 -35.66
C VAL A 15 -17.04 -19.24 -34.25
N LEU A 16 -16.84 -18.42 -33.21
CA LEU A 16 -16.83 -18.90 -31.83
C LEU A 16 -18.23 -19.13 -31.23
N ALA A 17 -19.27 -18.53 -31.84
CA ALA A 17 -20.65 -18.72 -31.41
C ALA A 17 -21.33 -19.98 -32.01
N PHE A 18 -20.76 -20.61 -33.04
CA PHE A 18 -21.38 -21.74 -33.74
C PHE A 18 -20.80 -23.12 -33.38
N ALA A 19 -19.64 -23.17 -32.71
CA ALA A 19 -19.05 -24.42 -32.25
C ALA A 19 -19.61 -24.91 -30.89
N PHE A 20 -20.44 -24.11 -30.22
CA PHE A 20 -21.06 -24.47 -28.93
C PHE A 20 -22.42 -25.16 -29.07
N SER A 21 -22.94 -25.32 -30.30
CA SER A 21 -24.35 -25.69 -30.53
C SER A 21 -24.59 -27.15 -30.92
N LEU A 22 -23.57 -27.99 -31.07
CA LEU A 22 -23.77 -29.36 -31.62
C LEU A 22 -23.05 -30.50 -30.88
N LEU A 23 -22.67 -30.30 -29.62
CA LEU A 23 -22.45 -31.43 -28.70
C LEU A 23 -23.70 -31.58 -27.84
N VAL A 24 -24.61 -32.43 -28.33
CA VAL A 24 -25.71 -32.99 -27.52
C VAL A 24 -25.07 -33.84 -26.43
N ALA A 25 -24.73 -33.17 -25.32
CA ALA A 25 -24.34 -33.82 -24.09
C ALA A 25 -25.47 -34.77 -23.71
N HIS A 26 -25.18 -36.06 -23.70
CA HIS A 26 -26.05 -37.02 -23.05
C HIS A 26 -26.30 -36.50 -21.62
N PRO A 27 -27.55 -36.45 -21.14
CA PRO A 27 -27.81 -36.15 -19.74
C PRO A 27 -27.29 -37.33 -18.93
N ALA A 28 -25.99 -37.33 -18.67
CA ALA A 28 -25.42 -38.13 -17.61
C ALA A 28 -26.17 -37.70 -16.35
N ARG A 29 -27.01 -38.61 -15.85
CA ARG A 29 -27.58 -38.56 -14.51
C ARG A 29 -26.45 -38.77 -13.50
N ALA A 30 -25.43 -37.92 -13.53
CA ALA A 30 -24.50 -37.76 -12.43
C ALA A 30 -25.17 -36.77 -11.49
N GLN A 31 -25.47 -37.20 -10.28
CA GLN A 31 -25.93 -36.32 -9.22
C GLN A 31 -24.94 -35.15 -9.13
N LEU A 32 -25.38 -33.95 -9.54
CA LEU A 32 -24.63 -32.70 -9.39
C LEU A 32 -24.60 -32.38 -7.90
N THR A 33 -23.72 -33.05 -7.15
CA THR A 33 -23.52 -32.69 -5.77
C THR A 33 -22.92 -31.29 -5.72
N ARG A 34 -23.12 -30.58 -4.61
CA ARG A 34 -22.44 -29.30 -4.38
C ARG A 34 -20.92 -29.42 -4.52
N ALA A 35 -20.36 -30.58 -4.18
CA ALA A 35 -18.92 -30.84 -4.28
C ALA A 35 -18.46 -30.91 -5.75
N ASP A 36 -19.23 -31.53 -6.64
CA ASP A 36 -18.88 -31.63 -8.06
C ASP A 36 -18.88 -30.25 -8.74
N SER A 37 -19.90 -29.43 -8.46
CA SER A 37 -19.96 -28.04 -8.94
C SER A 37 -18.77 -27.22 -8.45
N ALA A 38 -18.39 -27.38 -7.18
CA ALA A 38 -17.24 -26.69 -6.60
C ALA A 38 -15.91 -27.16 -7.23
N ALA A 39 -15.78 -28.46 -7.53
CA ALA A 39 -14.60 -29.02 -8.18
C ALA A 39 -14.44 -28.50 -9.62
N VAL A 40 -15.53 -28.38 -10.39
CA VAL A 40 -15.49 -27.79 -11.74
C VAL A 40 -15.06 -26.32 -11.68
N LEU A 41 -15.60 -25.56 -10.73
CA LEU A 41 -15.22 -24.16 -10.54
C LEU A 41 -13.75 -24.03 -10.12
N LEU A 42 -13.25 -24.92 -9.27
CA LEU A 42 -11.85 -24.93 -8.85
C LEU A 42 -10.93 -25.20 -10.04
N ALA A 43 -11.21 -26.23 -10.83
CA ALA A 43 -10.43 -26.55 -12.02
C ALA A 43 -10.44 -25.40 -13.04
N THR A 44 -11.60 -24.72 -13.17
CA THR A 44 -11.73 -23.52 -14.01
C THR A 44 -10.86 -22.37 -13.47
N ALA A 45 -10.89 -22.14 -12.16
CA ALA A 45 -10.06 -21.13 -11.50
C ALA A 45 -8.57 -21.41 -11.69
N GLU A 46 -8.12 -22.66 -11.52
CA GLU A 46 -6.73 -23.07 -11.75
C GLU A 46 -6.33 -22.92 -13.23
N THR A 47 -7.26 -23.14 -14.15
CA THR A 47 -7.03 -22.88 -15.58
C THR A 47 -6.81 -21.39 -15.85
N PHE A 48 -7.65 -20.51 -15.29
CA PHE A 48 -7.47 -19.06 -15.42
C PHE A 48 -6.17 -18.58 -14.75
N ASP A 49 -5.82 -19.14 -13.61
CA ASP A 49 -4.56 -18.85 -12.91
C ASP A 49 -3.35 -19.23 -13.79
N GLY A 50 -3.37 -20.44 -14.37
CA GLY A 50 -2.35 -20.92 -15.32
C GLY A 50 -2.29 -20.11 -16.64
N GLN A 51 -3.38 -19.45 -17.02
CA GLN A 51 -3.42 -18.55 -18.18
C GLN A 51 -2.98 -17.11 -17.85
N GLY A 52 -2.57 -16.83 -16.61
CA GLY A 52 -2.20 -15.48 -16.18
C GLY A 52 -3.41 -14.54 -16.07
N GLN A 53 -4.59 -15.07 -15.76
CA GLN A 53 -5.81 -14.29 -15.44
C GLN A 53 -6.14 -14.40 -13.94
N PRO A 54 -5.25 -13.91 -13.07
CA PRO A 54 -5.36 -14.17 -11.63
C PRO A 54 -6.57 -13.46 -11.00
N ASP A 55 -7.07 -12.37 -11.58
CA ASP A 55 -8.28 -11.69 -11.08
C ASP A 55 -9.53 -12.56 -11.25
N VAL A 56 -9.66 -13.24 -12.39
CA VAL A 56 -10.76 -14.17 -12.67
C VAL A 56 -10.64 -15.40 -11.78
N ALA A 57 -9.43 -15.95 -11.65
CA ALA A 57 -9.16 -17.06 -10.74
C ALA A 57 -9.50 -16.69 -9.29
N SER A 58 -9.07 -15.50 -8.81
CA SER A 58 -9.37 -15.01 -7.47
C SER A 58 -10.87 -14.81 -7.25
N ALA A 59 -11.60 -14.30 -8.26
CA ALA A 59 -13.05 -14.18 -8.20
C ALA A 59 -13.74 -15.56 -8.09
N LEU A 60 -13.28 -16.55 -8.85
CA LEU A 60 -13.78 -17.92 -8.78
C LEU A 60 -13.45 -18.60 -7.45
N TYR A 61 -12.22 -18.46 -6.94
CA TYR A 61 -11.86 -18.95 -5.61
C TYR A 61 -12.76 -18.34 -4.53
N ARG A 62 -13.01 -17.02 -4.57
CA ARG A 62 -13.94 -16.36 -3.65
C ARG A 62 -15.36 -16.90 -3.80
N PHE A 63 -15.83 -17.09 -5.02
CA PHE A 63 -17.16 -17.66 -5.28
C PHE A 63 -17.29 -19.08 -4.72
N ILE A 64 -16.25 -19.92 -4.86
CA ILE A 64 -16.18 -21.27 -4.27
C ILE A 64 -16.28 -21.20 -2.76
N LEU A 65 -15.50 -20.33 -2.12
CA LEU A 65 -15.56 -20.14 -0.66
C LEU A 65 -16.92 -19.66 -0.19
N GLU A 66 -17.55 -18.79 -0.98
CA GLU A 66 -18.83 -18.20 -0.67
C GLU A 66 -19.96 -19.24 -0.76
N HIS A 67 -20.06 -19.96 -1.86
CA HIS A 67 -21.22 -20.81 -2.14
C HIS A 67 -21.01 -22.28 -1.76
N PHE A 68 -19.76 -22.70 -1.56
CA PHE A 68 -19.35 -24.10 -1.40
C PHE A 68 -18.35 -24.32 -0.25
N GLY A 69 -18.38 -23.48 0.78
CA GLY A 69 -17.38 -23.43 1.86
C GLY A 69 -17.10 -24.76 2.59
N ALA A 70 -18.03 -25.73 2.58
CA ALA A 70 -17.89 -27.05 3.21
C ALA A 70 -17.36 -28.15 2.26
N THR A 71 -16.90 -27.79 1.06
CA THR A 71 -16.39 -28.76 0.06
C THR A 71 -14.85 -28.84 0.09
N PRO A 72 -14.23 -29.96 -0.33
CA PRO A 72 -12.78 -30.04 -0.48
C PRO A 72 -12.21 -28.96 -1.41
N ALA A 73 -12.96 -28.58 -2.44
CA ALA A 73 -12.57 -27.50 -3.35
C ALA A 73 -12.45 -26.14 -2.65
N ALA A 74 -13.26 -25.89 -1.63
CA ALA A 74 -13.15 -24.69 -0.81
C ALA A 74 -11.90 -24.69 0.07
N GLU A 75 -11.42 -25.84 0.55
CA GLU A 75 -10.13 -25.94 1.25
C GLU A 75 -8.97 -25.50 0.34
N VAL A 76 -8.94 -26.03 -0.89
CA VAL A 76 -7.91 -25.68 -1.88
C VAL A 76 -8.01 -24.19 -2.26
N ALA A 77 -9.21 -23.69 -2.54
CA ALA A 77 -9.43 -22.27 -2.84
C ALA A 77 -8.95 -21.35 -1.69
N ARG A 78 -9.13 -21.77 -0.43
CA ARG A 78 -8.61 -21.06 0.76
C ARG A 78 -7.09 -21.02 0.76
N GLY A 79 -6.43 -22.14 0.45
CA GLY A 79 -4.98 -22.20 0.29
C GLY A 79 -4.47 -21.27 -0.82
N ARG A 80 -5.12 -21.27 -1.99
CA ARG A 80 -4.76 -20.42 -3.13
C ARG A 80 -4.92 -18.93 -2.82
N ILE A 81 -6.03 -18.51 -2.23
CA ILE A 81 -6.24 -17.12 -1.83
C ILE A 81 -5.20 -16.68 -0.80
N ARG A 82 -4.82 -17.56 0.14
CA ARG A 82 -3.78 -17.25 1.13
C ARG A 82 -2.43 -16.98 0.45
N VAL A 83 -2.05 -17.82 -0.52
CA VAL A 83 -0.84 -17.59 -1.33
C VAL A 83 -0.93 -16.30 -2.13
N GLN A 84 -2.07 -16.03 -2.78
CA GLN A 84 -2.28 -14.79 -3.53
C GLN A 84 -2.26 -13.55 -2.63
N GLN A 85 -2.81 -13.61 -1.42
CA GLN A 85 -2.76 -12.52 -0.45
C GLN A 85 -1.34 -12.23 0.02
N VAL A 86 -0.51 -13.27 0.19
CA VAL A 86 0.92 -13.12 0.49
C VAL A 86 1.68 -12.51 -0.69
N GLN A 87 1.26 -12.81 -1.92
CA GLN A 87 1.88 -12.29 -3.15
C GLN A 87 1.35 -10.90 -3.58
N GLY A 88 0.25 -10.44 -2.98
CA GLY A 88 -0.42 -9.18 -3.30
C GLY A 88 -1.38 -9.29 -4.49
N THR A 89 -2.31 -8.34 -4.62
CA THR A 89 -3.23 -8.30 -5.76
C THR A 89 -2.41 -8.09 -7.05
N PRO A 90 -2.55 -8.95 -8.06
CA PRO A 90 -1.91 -8.79 -9.36
C PRO A 90 -2.13 -7.37 -9.92
N GLY A 91 -1.07 -6.72 -10.39
CA GLY A 91 -1.13 -5.37 -10.93
C GLY A 91 -1.25 -4.22 -9.92
N SER A 92 -1.42 -4.49 -8.62
CA SER A 92 -1.45 -3.43 -7.59
C SER A 92 -0.15 -2.61 -7.55
N GLY A 93 1.01 -3.27 -7.67
CA GLY A 93 2.31 -2.61 -7.77
C GLY A 93 2.44 -1.71 -9.01
N ARG A 94 1.81 -2.09 -10.13
CA ARG A 94 1.77 -1.26 -11.35
C ARG A 94 1.00 0.02 -11.12
N VAL A 95 -0.17 -0.07 -10.48
CA VAL A 95 -1.00 1.10 -10.15
C VAL A 95 -0.27 2.01 -9.15
N GLU A 96 0.32 1.45 -8.10
CA GLU A 96 1.09 2.22 -7.11
C GLU A 96 2.25 2.97 -7.78
N LEU A 97 3.02 2.30 -8.65
CA LEU A 97 4.15 2.93 -9.35
C LEU A 97 3.69 4.04 -10.30
N MET A 98 2.60 3.85 -11.05
CA MET A 98 2.05 4.88 -11.94
C MET A 98 1.56 6.10 -11.15
N VAL A 99 0.80 5.89 -10.06
CA VAL A 99 0.29 6.97 -9.22
C VAL A 99 1.43 7.75 -8.58
N TRP A 100 2.37 7.05 -7.93
CA TRP A 100 3.52 7.68 -7.31
C TRP A 100 4.39 8.42 -8.34
N SER A 101 4.71 7.82 -9.48
CA SER A 101 5.55 8.46 -10.51
C SER A 101 4.89 9.70 -11.09
N THR A 102 3.55 9.73 -11.20
CA THR A 102 2.81 10.92 -11.62
C THR A 102 2.94 12.05 -10.60
N LEU A 103 2.71 11.75 -9.32
CA LEU A 103 2.85 12.73 -8.24
C LEU A 103 4.29 13.23 -8.09
N TYR A 104 5.24 12.30 -8.18
CA TYR A 104 6.67 12.61 -8.12
C TYR A 104 7.10 13.44 -9.34
N GLY A 105 6.57 13.14 -10.53
CA GLY A 105 6.79 13.94 -11.74
C GLY A 105 6.27 15.37 -11.63
N LEU A 106 5.10 15.58 -11.00
CA LEU A 106 4.61 16.93 -10.68
C LEU A 106 5.56 17.67 -9.73
N TRP A 107 6.04 17.00 -8.69
CA TRP A 107 7.02 17.57 -7.76
C TRP A 107 8.33 17.92 -8.47
N VAL A 108 8.89 17.01 -9.30
CA VAL A 108 10.09 17.26 -10.12
C VAL A 108 9.87 18.45 -11.07
N GLY A 109 8.67 18.57 -11.64
CA GLY A 109 8.29 19.69 -12.50
C GLY A 109 8.43 21.07 -11.83
N VAL A 110 8.20 21.15 -10.51
CA VAL A 110 8.41 22.37 -9.71
C VAL A 110 9.85 22.46 -9.22
N ALA A 111 10.42 21.35 -8.75
CA ALA A 111 11.72 21.32 -8.13
C ALA A 111 12.87 21.62 -9.10
N ILE A 112 12.76 21.26 -10.40
CA ILE A 112 13.81 21.56 -11.39
C ILE A 112 13.97 23.08 -11.60
N PRO A 113 12.92 23.86 -11.94
CA PRO A 113 13.04 25.32 -12.02
C PRO A 113 13.58 25.94 -10.73
N SER A 114 13.12 25.50 -9.56
CA SER A 114 13.65 25.96 -8.27
C SER A 114 15.13 25.64 -8.07
N ALA A 115 15.58 24.44 -8.44
CA ALA A 115 16.99 24.06 -8.37
C ALA A 115 17.89 24.83 -9.35
N LEU A 116 17.29 25.43 -10.39
CA LEU A 116 17.97 26.28 -11.37
C LEU A 116 17.84 27.78 -11.04
N ASP A 117 17.29 28.12 -9.87
CA ASP A 117 17.01 29.50 -9.42
C ASP A 117 16.21 30.32 -10.44
N VAL A 118 15.23 29.67 -11.07
CA VAL A 118 14.32 30.34 -12.00
C VAL A 118 13.27 31.11 -11.20
N GLN A 119 13.14 32.40 -11.50
CA GLN A 119 12.22 33.33 -10.83
C GLN A 119 10.93 33.58 -11.61
N ASP A 120 10.92 33.28 -12.91
CA ASP A 120 9.75 33.44 -13.78
C ASP A 120 8.70 32.35 -13.50
N ASP A 121 7.41 32.66 -13.62
CA ASP A 121 6.31 31.73 -13.39
C ASP A 121 6.15 30.71 -14.53
N GLU A 122 6.56 31.07 -15.75
CA GLU A 122 6.35 30.25 -16.95
C GLU A 122 7.07 28.89 -16.87
N PRO A 123 8.32 28.77 -16.39
CA PRO A 123 8.99 27.48 -16.25
C PRO A 123 8.35 26.57 -15.20
N TYR A 124 7.78 27.11 -14.12
CA TYR A 124 6.99 26.34 -13.16
C TYR A 124 5.70 25.81 -13.77
N GLY A 125 4.99 26.66 -14.51
CA GLY A 125 3.79 26.28 -15.26
C GLY A 125 4.08 25.19 -16.29
N ALA A 126 5.15 25.34 -17.07
CA ALA A 126 5.61 24.34 -18.02
C ALA A 126 6.03 23.03 -17.32
N GLY A 127 6.75 23.15 -16.20
CA GLY A 127 7.17 22.03 -15.38
C GLY A 127 6.00 21.21 -14.84
N LEU A 128 4.93 21.85 -14.33
CA LEU A 128 3.72 21.17 -13.89
C LEU A 128 2.95 20.52 -15.04
N LEU A 129 2.81 21.20 -16.18
CA LEU A 129 2.13 20.69 -17.36
C LEU A 129 2.81 19.45 -17.95
N LEU A 130 4.15 19.40 -17.90
CA LEU A 130 4.94 18.30 -18.45
C LEU A 130 5.24 17.21 -17.42
N GLY A 131 5.50 17.59 -16.17
CA GLY A 131 6.00 16.71 -15.12
C GLY A 131 5.04 15.58 -14.75
N GLY A 132 3.76 15.89 -14.56
CA GLY A 132 2.73 14.88 -14.27
C GLY A 132 2.59 13.83 -15.39
N PRO A 133 2.31 14.23 -16.64
CA PRO A 133 2.26 13.30 -17.78
C PRO A 133 3.57 12.52 -17.99
N ALA A 134 4.74 13.18 -17.91
CA ALA A 134 6.03 12.50 -18.03
C ALA A 134 6.21 11.43 -16.95
N GLY A 135 5.91 11.77 -15.69
CA GLY A 135 5.91 10.85 -14.56
C GLY A 135 4.97 9.65 -14.76
N PHE A 136 3.75 9.89 -15.26
CA PHE A 136 2.81 8.82 -15.61
C PHE A 136 3.37 7.87 -16.66
N PHE A 137 3.92 8.39 -17.77
CA PHE A 137 4.46 7.56 -18.85
C PHE A 137 5.72 6.80 -18.46
N ILE A 138 6.61 7.41 -17.66
CA ILE A 138 7.77 6.74 -17.07
C ILE A 138 7.30 5.61 -16.15
N GLY A 139 6.41 5.91 -15.21
CA GLY A 139 5.86 4.92 -14.27
C GLY A 139 5.14 3.78 -14.98
N ARG A 140 4.37 4.07 -16.03
CA ARG A 140 3.73 3.06 -16.88
C ARG A 140 4.74 2.21 -17.63
N GLY A 141 5.79 2.83 -18.19
CA GLY A 141 6.88 2.13 -18.88
C GLY A 141 7.57 1.14 -17.94
N MET A 142 7.98 1.60 -16.75
CA MET A 142 8.59 0.76 -15.72
C MET A 142 7.63 -0.35 -15.23
N ALA A 143 6.37 -0.01 -15.00
CA ALA A 143 5.35 -0.97 -14.58
C ALA A 143 5.09 -2.06 -15.64
N ASN A 144 5.24 -1.74 -16.92
CA ASN A 144 5.11 -2.70 -18.01
C ASN A 144 6.36 -3.58 -18.17
N SER A 145 7.55 -3.02 -17.96
CA SER A 145 8.81 -3.76 -18.13
C SER A 145 9.10 -4.68 -16.94
N LEU A 146 8.84 -4.24 -15.72
CA LEU A 146 9.13 -4.99 -14.50
C LEU A 146 7.98 -5.91 -14.07
N ASN A 147 6.73 -5.55 -14.41
CA ASN A 147 5.51 -6.15 -13.84
C ASN A 147 5.62 -6.31 -12.30
N PRO A 148 5.93 -5.22 -11.56
CA PRO A 148 6.40 -5.32 -10.18
C PRO A 148 5.31 -5.83 -9.25
N SER A 149 5.71 -6.65 -8.28
CA SER A 149 4.89 -6.93 -7.10
C SER A 149 4.65 -5.66 -6.29
N MET A 150 3.71 -5.70 -5.36
CA MET A 150 3.47 -4.57 -4.44
C MET A 150 4.72 -4.24 -3.61
N GLY A 151 5.48 -5.25 -3.17
CA GLY A 151 6.72 -5.05 -2.41
C GLY A 151 7.82 -4.38 -3.24
N GLN A 152 7.97 -4.78 -4.49
CA GLN A 152 8.93 -4.19 -5.45
C GLN A 152 8.55 -2.75 -5.81
N ALA A 153 7.27 -2.50 -6.12
CA ALA A 153 6.79 -1.15 -6.38
C ALA A 153 7.05 -0.21 -5.20
N ARG A 154 6.81 -0.69 -3.96
CA ARG A 154 7.15 0.07 -2.76
C ARG A 154 8.63 0.29 -2.54
N ALA A 155 9.48 -0.69 -2.85
CA ALA A 155 10.93 -0.48 -2.75
C ALA A 155 11.36 0.69 -3.64
N ILE A 156 10.83 0.77 -4.87
CA ILE A 156 11.09 1.86 -5.82
C ILE A 156 10.56 3.20 -5.29
N THR A 157 9.27 3.25 -4.94
CA THR A 157 8.61 4.51 -4.55
C THR A 157 9.11 5.02 -3.22
N TRP A 158 9.30 4.14 -2.23
CA TRP A 158 9.90 4.49 -0.95
C TRP A 158 11.35 4.90 -1.10
N GLY A 159 12.13 4.20 -1.95
CA GLY A 159 13.49 4.60 -2.27
C GLY A 159 13.57 6.05 -2.76
N GLY A 160 12.68 6.44 -3.68
CA GLY A 160 12.61 7.83 -4.16
C GLY A 160 12.21 8.84 -3.08
N THR A 161 11.15 8.56 -2.31
CA THR A 161 10.70 9.45 -1.23
C THR A 161 11.77 9.60 -0.15
N TRP A 162 12.35 8.48 0.30
CA TRP A 162 13.39 8.47 1.34
C TRP A 162 14.68 9.11 0.85
N GLY A 163 15.08 8.86 -0.40
CA GLY A 163 16.21 9.52 -1.02
C GLY A 163 16.04 11.03 -1.11
N THR A 164 14.82 11.50 -1.44
CA THR A 164 14.50 12.94 -1.46
C THR A 164 14.66 13.57 -0.07
N TRP A 165 14.14 12.89 0.95
CA TRP A 165 14.31 13.28 2.36
C TRP A 165 15.79 13.30 2.79
N GLN A 166 16.56 12.28 2.43
CA GLN A 166 18.00 12.23 2.73
C GLN A 166 18.76 13.34 2.01
N GLY A 167 18.44 13.63 0.74
CA GLY A 167 19.02 14.75 0.00
C GLY A 167 18.77 16.08 0.68
N ALA A 168 17.53 16.33 1.11
CA ALA A 168 17.17 17.54 1.87
C ALA A 168 17.91 17.62 3.20
N GLY A 169 17.96 16.52 3.94
CA GLY A 169 18.63 16.47 5.23
C GLY A 169 20.14 16.71 5.13
N TRP A 170 20.82 16.06 4.19
CA TRP A 170 22.27 16.27 4.00
C TRP A 170 22.60 17.63 3.42
N ALA A 171 21.71 18.24 2.64
CA ALA A 171 21.83 19.64 2.26
C ALA A 171 21.78 20.57 3.47
N GLY A 172 20.86 20.32 4.41
CA GLY A 172 20.77 21.05 5.67
C GLY A 172 22.05 20.92 6.50
N VAL A 173 22.54 19.69 6.72
CA VAL A 173 23.79 19.43 7.46
C VAL A 173 25.02 20.07 6.81
N ALA A 174 24.99 20.31 5.50
CA ALA A 174 26.07 20.96 4.76
C ALA A 174 25.85 22.47 4.59
N ASP A 175 24.89 23.06 5.28
CA ASP A 175 24.50 24.48 5.18
C ASP A 175 24.27 24.94 3.74
N MET A 176 23.72 24.07 2.90
CA MET A 176 23.44 24.42 1.51
C MET A 176 22.26 25.37 1.44
N GLU A 177 22.51 26.56 0.93
CA GLU A 177 21.46 27.53 0.65
C GLU A 177 20.65 27.14 -0.60
N TYR A 178 19.51 27.82 -0.77
CA TYR A 178 18.76 27.79 -2.03
C TYR A 178 19.63 28.39 -3.16
N PRO A 179 19.68 27.79 -4.36
CA PRO A 179 18.89 26.64 -4.85
C PRO A 179 19.56 25.26 -4.61
N GLY A 180 20.78 25.22 -4.08
CA GLY A 180 21.56 24.00 -3.88
C GLY A 180 20.86 22.95 -3.03
N ALA A 181 20.14 23.36 -1.99
CA ALA A 181 19.32 22.44 -1.18
C ALA A 181 18.26 21.71 -2.01
N VAL A 182 17.56 22.41 -2.91
CA VAL A 182 16.55 21.80 -3.80
C VAL A 182 17.21 20.82 -4.76
N ALA A 183 18.35 21.18 -5.34
CA ALA A 183 19.11 20.29 -6.22
C ALA A 183 19.51 18.99 -5.50
N MET A 184 19.93 19.07 -4.23
CA MET A 184 20.24 17.88 -3.43
C MET A 184 19.01 17.01 -3.16
N THR A 185 17.82 17.59 -3.00
CA THR A 185 16.58 16.78 -2.88
C THR A 185 16.29 15.98 -4.16
N LEU A 186 16.51 16.58 -5.33
CA LEU A 186 16.36 15.92 -6.64
C LEU A 186 17.37 14.78 -6.80
N VAL A 187 18.65 15.06 -6.52
CA VAL A 187 19.73 14.06 -6.62
C VAL A 187 19.46 12.90 -5.66
N GLY A 188 19.14 13.19 -4.40
CA GLY A 188 18.82 12.18 -3.40
C GLY A 188 17.65 11.32 -3.83
N GLY A 189 16.58 11.94 -4.35
CA GLY A 189 15.41 11.25 -4.84
C GLY A 189 15.69 10.32 -6.03
N LEU A 190 16.44 10.79 -7.03
CA LEU A 190 16.85 9.98 -8.18
C LEU A 190 17.75 8.80 -7.77
N VAL A 191 18.74 9.04 -6.92
CA VAL A 191 19.62 7.99 -6.37
C VAL A 191 18.79 6.97 -5.59
N GLY A 192 17.90 7.44 -4.73
CA GLY A 192 17.01 6.58 -3.94
C GLY A 192 16.08 5.72 -4.80
N SER A 193 15.45 6.30 -5.83
CA SER A 193 14.65 5.55 -6.80
C SER A 193 15.49 4.53 -7.58
N GLY A 194 16.73 4.89 -7.94
CA GLY A 194 17.67 3.99 -8.60
C GLY A 194 18.04 2.78 -7.73
N ILE A 195 18.33 3.00 -6.44
CA ILE A 195 18.57 1.92 -5.48
C ILE A 195 17.31 1.06 -5.30
N GLY A 196 16.13 1.69 -5.15
CA GLY A 196 14.86 0.98 -5.05
C GLY A 196 14.55 0.12 -6.29
N TYR A 197 14.88 0.63 -7.48
CA TYR A 197 14.79 -0.11 -8.74
C TYR A 197 15.77 -1.28 -8.79
N ALA A 198 17.02 -1.08 -8.38
CA ALA A 198 18.02 -2.15 -8.32
C ALA A 198 17.58 -3.28 -7.37
N LEU A 199 17.07 -2.93 -6.18
CA LEU A 199 16.53 -3.89 -5.21
C LEU A 199 15.27 -4.60 -5.72
N ALA A 200 14.47 -3.93 -6.55
CA ALA A 200 13.26 -4.50 -7.13
C ALA A 200 13.52 -5.59 -8.19
N HIS A 201 14.76 -5.81 -8.61
CA HIS A 201 15.11 -6.97 -9.44
C HIS A 201 14.98 -8.30 -8.68
N ASP A 202 15.17 -8.28 -7.37
CA ASP A 202 14.93 -9.44 -6.51
C ASP A 202 13.50 -9.42 -5.93
N PRO A 203 12.97 -10.58 -5.50
CA PRO A 203 11.69 -10.62 -4.80
C PRO A 203 11.75 -9.86 -3.47
N VAL A 204 11.20 -8.65 -3.45
CA VAL A 204 11.02 -7.87 -2.21
C VAL A 204 9.67 -8.23 -1.57
N SER A 205 9.70 -8.77 -0.36
CA SER A 205 8.46 -9.08 0.37
C SER A 205 7.75 -7.80 0.82
N GLU A 206 6.42 -7.85 0.90
CA GLU A 206 5.65 -6.71 1.43
C GLU A 206 6.03 -6.36 2.88
N SER A 207 6.41 -7.35 3.69
CA SER A 207 6.85 -7.15 5.07
C SER A 207 8.20 -6.45 5.13
N ALA A 208 9.16 -6.79 4.26
CA ALA A 208 10.45 -6.10 4.18
C ALA A 208 10.26 -4.64 3.73
N ALA A 209 9.51 -4.39 2.66
CA ALA A 209 9.25 -3.02 2.18
C ALA A 209 8.49 -2.18 3.22
N THR A 210 7.48 -2.75 3.88
CA THR A 210 6.73 -2.06 4.94
C THR A 210 7.58 -1.82 6.17
N GLY A 211 8.40 -2.79 6.57
CA GLY A 211 9.34 -2.70 7.67
C GLY A 211 10.39 -1.64 7.42
N ALA A 212 10.96 -1.58 6.21
CA ALA A 212 11.91 -0.54 5.82
C ALA A 212 11.30 0.87 5.95
N ASN A 213 10.08 1.07 5.45
CA ASN A 213 9.37 2.34 5.53
C ASN A 213 9.15 2.77 6.99
N TYR A 214 8.41 1.99 7.77
CA TYR A 214 8.14 2.38 9.17
C TYR A 214 9.40 2.37 10.04
N GLY A 215 10.33 1.47 9.78
CA GLY A 215 11.62 1.43 10.46
C GLY A 215 12.39 2.72 10.26
N SER A 216 12.40 3.27 9.05
CA SER A 216 13.07 4.55 8.78
C SER A 216 12.39 5.75 9.45
N LEU A 217 11.06 5.78 9.49
CA LEU A 217 10.30 6.82 10.19
C LEU A 217 10.54 6.78 11.71
N TRP A 218 10.43 5.61 12.31
CA TRP A 218 10.69 5.42 13.75
C TRP A 218 12.17 5.62 14.09
N GLY A 219 13.07 5.21 13.21
CA GLY A 219 14.51 5.46 13.33
C GLY A 219 14.81 6.96 13.37
N SER A 220 14.24 7.75 12.46
CA SER A 220 14.36 9.22 12.49
C SER A 220 13.79 9.81 13.77
N TRP A 221 12.57 9.43 14.15
CA TRP A 221 11.94 9.92 15.38
C TRP A 221 12.80 9.66 16.62
N PHE A 222 13.30 8.43 16.77
CA PHE A 222 14.18 8.10 17.89
C PHE A 222 15.54 8.79 17.80
N GLY A 223 16.05 9.03 16.60
CA GLY A 223 17.25 9.85 16.39
C GLY A 223 17.09 11.27 16.92
N VAL A 224 16.01 11.96 16.53
CA VAL A 224 15.68 13.30 17.04
C VAL A 224 15.54 13.26 18.57
N ALA A 225 14.69 12.36 19.07
CA ALA A 225 14.37 12.32 20.50
C ALA A 225 15.62 12.04 21.35
N LEU A 226 16.49 11.12 20.92
CA LEU A 226 17.74 10.82 21.63
C LEU A 226 18.76 11.95 21.53
N ALA A 227 18.86 12.65 20.39
CA ALA A 227 19.75 13.80 20.25
C ALA A 227 19.34 14.92 21.21
N VAL A 228 18.04 15.25 21.30
CA VAL A 228 17.52 16.25 22.23
C VAL A 228 17.74 15.84 23.69
N LEU A 229 17.49 14.57 24.05
CA LEU A 229 17.72 14.07 25.41
C LEU A 229 19.20 13.99 25.79
N ALA A 230 20.09 13.85 24.80
CA ALA A 230 21.53 13.92 24.98
C ALA A 230 22.08 15.36 24.99
N ASP A 231 21.19 16.36 25.01
CA ASP A 231 21.53 17.79 25.01
C ASP A 231 22.36 18.23 23.80
N VAL A 232 22.10 17.60 22.65
CA VAL A 232 22.68 18.01 21.37
C VAL A 232 21.94 19.26 20.91
N ASN A 233 22.53 20.42 21.18
CA ASN A 233 21.95 21.73 20.86
C ASN A 233 22.30 22.24 19.45
N ASP A 234 23.23 21.57 18.78
CA ASP A 234 23.61 21.89 17.40
C ASP A 234 22.60 21.26 16.42
N GLY A 235 21.92 22.12 15.63
CA GLY A 235 20.88 21.71 14.70
C GLY A 235 21.37 20.69 13.67
N ASP A 236 22.61 20.84 13.19
CA ASP A 236 23.21 19.94 12.21
C ASP A 236 23.54 18.59 12.81
N ALA A 237 24.00 18.58 14.06
CA ALA A 237 24.21 17.35 14.82
C ALA A 237 22.88 16.61 15.08
N VAL A 238 21.80 17.31 15.40
CA VAL A 238 20.46 16.70 15.56
C VAL A 238 19.97 16.14 14.23
N LEU A 239 20.09 16.90 13.13
CA LEU A 239 19.64 16.49 11.80
C LEU A 239 20.45 15.30 11.28
N SER A 240 21.78 15.33 11.38
CA SER A 240 22.65 14.21 10.99
C SER A 240 22.35 12.95 11.79
N THR A 241 22.16 13.07 13.12
CA THR A 241 21.75 11.95 13.98
C THR A 241 20.41 11.37 13.52
N THR A 242 19.45 12.23 13.17
CA THR A 242 18.13 11.84 12.64
C THR A 242 18.25 11.06 11.34
N LEU A 243 19.07 11.53 10.39
CA LEU A 243 19.26 10.88 9.10
C LEU A 243 19.95 9.52 9.23
N ILE A 244 20.97 9.43 10.08
CA ILE A 244 21.70 8.19 10.37
C ILE A 244 20.77 7.19 11.06
N ALA A 245 20.05 7.62 12.09
CA ALA A 245 19.11 6.76 12.82
C ALA A 245 17.96 6.29 11.92
N GLY A 246 17.47 7.14 11.01
CA GLY A 246 16.51 6.76 9.98
C GLY A 246 17.03 5.67 9.05
N ASN A 247 18.28 5.77 8.58
CA ASN A 247 18.90 4.74 7.75
C ASN A 247 19.13 3.43 8.52
N ALA A 248 19.55 3.50 9.78
CA ALA A 248 19.66 2.32 10.65
C ALA A 248 18.28 1.65 10.85
N GLY A 249 17.25 2.45 11.15
CA GLY A 249 15.87 1.99 11.29
C GLY A 249 15.33 1.36 10.01
N LEU A 250 15.66 1.91 8.84
CA LEU A 250 15.34 1.32 7.54
C LEU A 250 15.90 -0.10 7.41
N ILE A 251 17.20 -0.25 7.64
CA ILE A 251 17.90 -1.54 7.51
C ILE A 251 17.36 -2.55 8.52
N ILE A 252 17.22 -2.14 9.78
CA ILE A 252 16.68 -2.98 10.85
C ILE A 252 15.26 -3.42 10.50
N GLY A 253 14.40 -2.49 10.07
CA GLY A 253 13.02 -2.77 9.69
C GLY A 253 12.91 -3.73 8.49
N ALA A 254 13.74 -3.52 7.46
CA ALA A 254 13.79 -4.38 6.28
C ALA A 254 14.18 -5.83 6.60
N ILE A 255 15.06 -6.03 7.58
CA ILE A 255 15.59 -7.35 7.97
C ILE A 255 14.73 -8.01 9.05
N ALA A 256 14.35 -7.27 10.09
CA ALA A 256 13.67 -7.81 11.27
C ALA A 256 12.22 -8.19 10.97
N ALA A 257 11.49 -7.36 10.21
CA ALA A 257 10.08 -7.61 9.90
C ALA A 257 9.84 -8.95 9.20
N PRO A 258 10.53 -9.31 8.09
CA PRO A 258 10.34 -10.61 7.46
C PRO A 258 10.85 -11.76 8.33
N ARG A 259 11.96 -11.60 9.06
CA ARG A 259 12.49 -12.65 9.95
C ARG A 259 11.55 -12.96 11.12
N ALA A 260 10.86 -11.95 11.63
CA ALA A 260 9.86 -12.10 12.67
C ALA A 260 8.51 -12.62 12.14
N GLY A 261 8.39 -12.85 10.82
CA GLY A 261 7.14 -13.29 10.19
C GLY A 261 6.03 -12.24 10.24
N TRP A 262 6.36 -10.97 10.44
CA TRP A 262 5.37 -9.92 10.61
C TRP A 262 4.65 -9.62 9.30
N SER A 263 3.32 -9.66 9.34
CA SER A 263 2.51 -9.17 8.23
C SER A 263 2.61 -7.65 8.11
N ARG A 264 2.39 -7.15 6.89
CA ARG A 264 2.26 -5.71 6.62
C ARG A 264 1.20 -5.05 7.51
N SER A 265 0.07 -5.72 7.73
CA SER A 265 -1.02 -5.20 8.56
C SER A 265 -0.58 -5.05 10.01
N ARG A 266 0.14 -6.05 10.54
CA ARG A 266 0.72 -5.98 11.89
C ARG A 266 1.65 -4.77 12.03
N ILE A 267 2.61 -4.60 11.13
CA ILE A 267 3.57 -3.48 11.16
C ILE A 267 2.84 -2.12 11.17
N ARG A 268 1.83 -1.96 10.31
CA ARG A 268 1.02 -0.73 10.24
C ARG A 268 0.27 -0.46 11.54
N MET A 269 -0.40 -1.47 12.09
CA MET A 269 -1.18 -1.32 13.32
C MET A 269 -0.28 -1.06 14.53
N THR A 270 0.88 -1.72 14.60
CA THR A 270 1.92 -1.40 15.58
C THR A 270 2.35 0.05 15.46
N SER A 271 2.62 0.55 14.24
CA SER A 271 2.99 1.95 14.03
C SER A 271 1.88 2.93 14.38
N VAL A 272 0.61 2.62 14.09
CA VAL A 272 -0.53 3.48 14.48
C VAL A 272 -0.61 3.58 16.00
N ALA A 273 -0.44 2.47 16.72
CA ALA A 273 -0.40 2.48 18.18
C ALA A 273 0.79 3.31 18.71
N GLY A 274 1.95 3.23 18.05
CA GLY A 274 3.10 4.09 18.34
C GLY A 274 2.78 5.58 18.16
N VAL A 275 2.14 5.97 17.06
CA VAL A 275 1.73 7.37 16.81
C VAL A 275 0.69 7.83 17.84
N ALA A 276 -0.28 6.97 18.18
CA ALA A 276 -1.25 7.28 19.23
C ALA A 276 -0.57 7.49 20.59
N GLY A 277 0.43 6.67 20.91
CA GLY A 277 1.29 6.86 22.07
C GLY A 277 2.04 8.19 22.03
N LEU A 278 2.69 8.50 20.90
CA LEU A 278 3.41 9.76 20.70
C LEU A 278 2.50 10.98 20.92
N MET A 279 1.30 10.98 20.32
CA MET A 279 0.29 12.05 20.50
C MET A 279 -0.19 12.12 21.96
N GLY A 280 -0.40 10.98 22.61
CA GLY A 280 -0.72 10.92 24.04
C GLY A 280 0.37 11.52 24.92
N GLY A 281 1.64 11.29 24.57
CA GLY A 281 2.79 11.89 25.26
C GLY A 281 2.84 13.41 25.13
N TRP A 282 2.57 13.96 23.94
CA TRP A 282 2.41 15.41 23.76
C TRP A 282 1.23 15.97 24.58
N GLY A 283 0.12 15.23 24.65
CA GLY A 283 -1.01 15.61 25.50
C GLY A 283 -0.66 15.65 26.98
N VAL A 284 0.13 14.67 27.47
CA VAL A 284 0.63 14.65 28.85
C VAL A 284 1.54 15.85 29.12
N ASP A 285 2.43 16.15 28.17
CA ASP A 285 3.38 17.26 28.28
C ASP A 285 2.66 18.62 28.43
N ILE A 286 1.67 18.87 27.56
CA ILE A 286 0.81 20.06 27.62
C ILE A 286 0.04 20.17 28.95
N LEU A 287 -0.49 19.04 29.46
CA LEU A 287 -1.27 19.03 30.70
C LEU A 287 -0.43 19.18 31.96
N ALA A 288 0.81 18.71 31.93
CA ALA A 288 1.73 18.77 33.06
C ALA A 288 2.52 20.09 33.11
N ASP A 289 2.34 20.99 32.13
CA ASP A 289 3.02 22.28 32.01
C ASP A 289 4.54 22.15 32.19
N VAL A 290 5.10 21.18 31.47
CA VAL A 290 6.49 20.81 31.58
C VAL A 290 7.35 21.87 30.90
N ASN A 291 7.92 22.75 31.70
CA ASN A 291 8.77 23.83 31.21
C ASN A 291 10.24 23.34 31.14
N GLY A 292 10.69 22.98 29.93
CA GLY A 292 12.08 22.64 29.63
C GLY A 292 12.23 21.90 28.30
N ASP A 293 13.15 22.37 27.46
CA ASP A 293 13.34 21.89 26.08
C ASP A 293 13.62 20.37 26.00
N GLN A 294 14.33 19.82 27.00
CA GLN A 294 14.61 18.38 27.09
C GLN A 294 13.41 17.58 27.58
N SER A 295 12.65 18.13 28.53
CA SER A 295 11.55 17.44 29.18
C SER A 295 10.33 17.28 28.25
N ILE A 296 10.18 18.19 27.27
CA ILE A 296 9.17 18.13 26.21
C ILE A 296 9.28 16.83 25.39
N MET A 297 10.48 16.27 25.23
CA MET A 297 10.68 15.05 24.42
C MET A 297 10.49 13.76 25.22
N VAL A 298 10.58 13.80 26.56
CA VAL A 298 10.53 12.60 27.41
C VAL A 298 9.17 11.91 27.30
N ALA A 299 8.08 12.66 27.47
CA ALA A 299 6.73 12.09 27.46
C ALA A 299 6.32 11.54 26.07
N PRO A 300 6.47 12.28 24.95
CA PRO A 300 6.26 11.74 23.60
C PRO A 300 7.10 10.50 23.30
N LEU A 301 8.39 10.50 23.66
CA LEU A 301 9.26 9.34 23.44
C LEU A 301 8.77 8.13 24.22
N ALA A 302 8.60 8.25 25.55
CA ALA A 302 8.18 7.15 26.40
C ALA A 302 6.82 6.58 25.98
N MET A 303 5.85 7.46 25.70
CA MET A 303 4.52 7.04 25.28
C MET A 303 4.51 6.43 23.87
N SER A 304 5.36 6.90 22.95
CA SER A 304 5.51 6.27 21.62
C SER A 304 6.06 4.85 21.72
N ILE A 305 7.07 4.61 22.57
CA ILE A 305 7.61 3.27 22.85
C ILE A 305 6.53 2.38 23.47
N LEU A 306 5.80 2.88 24.47
CA LEU A 306 4.70 2.16 25.09
C LEU A 306 3.62 1.80 24.06
N GLY A 307 3.26 2.74 23.18
CA GLY A 307 2.31 2.53 22.08
C GLY A 307 2.77 1.45 21.11
N LEU A 308 4.05 1.44 20.73
CA LEU A 308 4.63 0.39 19.88
C LEU A 308 4.63 -0.98 20.57
N VAL A 309 5.00 -1.06 21.85
CA VAL A 309 5.00 -2.31 22.63
C VAL A 309 3.59 -2.87 22.75
N ILE A 310 2.61 -2.04 23.16
CA ILE A 310 1.20 -2.42 23.25
C ILE A 310 0.68 -2.84 21.87
N GLY A 311 0.97 -2.06 20.83
CA GLY A 311 0.58 -2.34 19.47
C GLY A 311 1.13 -3.67 18.97
N GLY A 312 2.42 -3.94 19.20
CA GLY A 312 3.08 -5.20 18.80
C GLY A 312 2.55 -6.42 19.54
N ALA A 313 2.18 -6.27 20.82
CA ALA A 313 1.57 -7.32 21.63
C ALA A 313 0.11 -7.59 21.24
N ALA A 314 -0.69 -6.53 21.04
CA ALA A 314 -2.09 -6.61 20.68
C ALA A 314 -2.32 -7.16 19.26
N THR A 315 -1.34 -7.02 18.38
CA THR A 315 -1.42 -7.46 16.98
C THR A 315 -0.73 -8.80 16.71
N LYS A 316 -0.22 -9.48 17.74
CA LYS A 316 0.51 -10.76 17.59
C LYS A 316 -0.29 -11.83 16.86
N ASP A 317 -1.61 -11.83 17.05
CA ASP A 317 -2.50 -12.85 16.48
C ASP A 317 -2.88 -12.51 15.03
N MET A 318 -2.62 -11.29 14.53
CA MET A 318 -2.91 -10.91 13.14
C MET A 318 -2.12 -11.76 12.13
N ASP A 319 -0.94 -12.25 12.52
CA ASP A 319 -0.11 -13.11 11.68
C ASP A 319 -0.57 -14.58 11.75
N ALA A 320 -1.23 -14.99 12.84
CA ALA A 320 -1.76 -16.36 13.03
C ALA A 320 -3.06 -16.62 12.25
N VAL A 321 -3.82 -15.57 11.92
CA VAL A 321 -5.10 -15.67 11.18
C VAL A 321 -4.92 -16.10 9.71
N GLY A 322 -3.67 -16.19 9.26
CA GLY A 322 -3.31 -16.97 8.09
C GLY A 322 -3.47 -18.49 8.26
N GLY A 323 -4.04 -19.02 9.35
CA GLY A 323 -4.25 -20.45 9.60
C GLY A 323 -5.72 -20.90 9.53
N GLU A 324 -6.62 -20.25 10.25
CA GLU A 324 -8.01 -20.69 10.46
C GLU A 324 -8.96 -19.51 10.65
N ALA A 325 -9.07 -18.63 9.64
CA ALA A 325 -10.15 -17.64 9.62
C ALA A 325 -11.48 -18.34 9.29
N THR A 326 -12.01 -19.12 10.22
CA THR A 326 -13.42 -19.51 10.23
C THR A 326 -14.27 -18.26 10.44
N GLY A 327 -14.64 -17.61 9.33
CA GLY A 327 -15.79 -16.73 9.25
C GLY A 327 -15.63 -15.33 9.85
N SER A 328 -15.18 -14.38 9.04
CA SER A 328 -16.01 -13.19 8.80
C SER A 328 -15.72 -12.64 7.41
N ARG A 329 -16.62 -12.98 6.50
CA ARG A 329 -16.79 -12.37 5.18
C ARG A 329 -17.00 -10.86 5.33
N GLY A 330 -16.29 -10.06 4.55
CA GLY A 330 -16.76 -8.73 4.14
C GLY A 330 -16.82 -7.66 5.24
N ASP A 331 -15.91 -7.69 6.21
CA ASP A 331 -15.84 -6.68 7.25
C ASP A 331 -15.14 -5.41 6.78
N TYR A 332 -15.90 -4.57 6.07
CA TYR A 332 -15.52 -3.22 5.65
C TYR A 332 -15.61 -2.20 6.79
N ALA A 333 -15.58 -2.62 8.06
CA ALA A 333 -15.57 -1.71 9.20
C ALA A 333 -14.15 -1.43 9.69
N LEU A 334 -13.86 -0.18 10.08
CA LEU A 334 -12.57 0.18 10.67
C LEU A 334 -12.30 -0.61 11.95
N LEU A 335 -13.32 -0.78 12.81
CA LEU A 335 -13.26 -1.55 14.04
C LEU A 335 -14.39 -2.59 14.06
N ASN A 336 -14.04 -3.86 14.14
CA ASN A 336 -14.98 -4.97 14.22
C ASN A 336 -14.83 -5.66 15.58
N ARG A 337 -15.96 -5.91 16.25
CA ARG A 337 -16.03 -6.78 17.43
C ARG A 337 -16.84 -8.02 17.08
N VAL A 338 -16.20 -9.18 17.06
CA VAL A 338 -16.83 -10.48 16.75
C VAL A 338 -16.38 -11.50 17.80
N GLY A 339 -17.34 -12.14 18.48
CA GLY A 339 -17.03 -13.15 19.51
C GLY A 339 -16.16 -12.61 20.64
N GLY A 340 -16.38 -11.36 21.06
CA GLY A 340 -15.60 -10.69 22.09
C GLY A 340 -14.20 -10.21 21.67
N ARG A 341 -13.72 -10.55 20.48
CA ARG A 341 -12.42 -10.11 19.94
C ARG A 341 -12.58 -8.84 19.11
N TRP A 342 -11.65 -7.90 19.28
CA TRP A 342 -11.54 -6.72 18.44
C TRP A 342 -10.60 -7.00 17.26
N SER A 343 -10.97 -6.50 16.08
CA SER A 343 -10.10 -6.48 14.91
C SER A 343 -10.23 -5.16 14.18
N ALA A 344 -9.11 -4.65 13.67
CA ALA A 344 -9.10 -3.46 12.83
C ALA A 344 -9.19 -3.88 11.35
N GLY A 345 -10.19 -3.37 10.65
CA GLY A 345 -10.34 -3.55 9.20
C GLY A 345 -9.89 -2.30 8.44
N SER A 346 -9.84 -2.39 7.12
CA SER A 346 -9.71 -1.21 6.25
C SER A 346 -11.10 -0.86 5.75
N PRO A 347 -11.71 0.26 6.18
CA PRO A 347 -13.03 0.62 5.73
C PRO A 347 -12.98 0.89 4.23
N MET A 348 -13.71 0.08 3.44
CA MET A 348 -13.81 0.34 2.01
C MET A 348 -15.01 1.27 1.78
N PRO A 349 -14.82 2.40 1.07
CA PRO A 349 -15.94 3.24 0.68
C PRO A 349 -16.91 2.42 -0.19
N MET A 350 -18.15 2.30 0.27
CA MET A 350 -19.20 1.63 -0.49
C MET A 350 -20.13 2.69 -1.08
N PRO A 351 -20.42 2.66 -2.39
CA PRO A 351 -21.48 3.49 -2.94
C PRO A 351 -22.79 3.15 -2.22
N ALA A 352 -23.49 4.18 -1.76
CA ALA A 352 -24.76 4.07 -1.06
C ALA A 352 -25.75 5.09 -1.63
N LEU A 353 -27.03 4.86 -1.39
CA LEU A 353 -28.06 5.87 -1.58
C LEU A 353 -28.52 6.29 -0.18
N LEU A 354 -28.43 7.58 0.12
CA LEU A 354 -28.97 8.14 1.37
C LEU A 354 -30.31 8.80 1.09
N PRO A 355 -31.34 8.53 1.91
CA PRO A 355 -32.57 9.30 1.86
C PRO A 355 -32.28 10.69 2.43
N VAL A 356 -32.60 11.72 1.66
CA VAL A 356 -32.51 13.13 2.03
C VAL A 356 -33.93 13.66 2.08
N ASP A 357 -34.41 14.00 3.28
CA ASP A 357 -35.72 14.61 3.44
C ASP A 357 -35.69 16.05 2.94
N ARG A 358 -36.49 16.32 1.90
CA ARG A 358 -36.80 17.66 1.43
C ARG A 358 -38.22 18.02 1.91
N PRO A 359 -38.57 19.31 2.02
CA PRO A 359 -39.84 19.76 2.60
C PRO A 359 -41.10 19.05 2.06
N ASP A 360 -41.05 18.61 0.79
CA ASP A 360 -42.20 18.07 0.09
C ASP A 360 -42.06 16.57 -0.27
N ARG A 361 -40.88 15.96 -0.04
CA ARG A 361 -40.59 14.55 -0.39
C ARG A 361 -39.24 14.05 0.15
N THR A 362 -39.14 12.76 0.43
CA THR A 362 -37.84 12.07 0.58
C THR A 362 -37.24 11.82 -0.81
N ALA A 363 -36.04 12.36 -1.06
CA ALA A 363 -35.26 12.11 -2.27
C ALA A 363 -34.10 11.16 -1.95
N TRP A 364 -33.65 10.34 -2.91
CA TRP A 364 -32.47 9.49 -2.73
C TRP A 364 -31.27 10.12 -3.44
N GLU A 365 -30.18 10.36 -2.71
CA GLU A 365 -28.96 10.95 -3.25
C GLU A 365 -27.79 9.96 -3.19
N PRO A 366 -26.94 9.91 -4.24
CA PRO A 366 -25.73 9.09 -4.22
C PRO A 366 -24.78 9.58 -3.13
N ALA A 367 -24.27 8.63 -2.36
CA ALA A 367 -23.41 8.86 -1.21
C ALA A 367 -22.32 7.79 -1.13
N VAL A 368 -21.35 8.01 -0.25
CA VAL A 368 -20.33 7.01 0.12
C VAL A 368 -20.54 6.63 1.57
N LYS A 369 -20.79 5.34 1.80
CA LYS A 369 -20.90 4.76 3.14
C LYS A 369 -19.55 4.18 3.54
N LEU A 370 -19.05 4.61 4.70
CA LEU A 370 -17.91 4.01 5.38
C LEU A 370 -18.44 3.36 6.65
N ASN A 371 -18.26 2.04 6.79
CA ASN A 371 -18.52 1.41 8.07
C ASN A 371 -17.33 1.73 8.98
N LEU A 372 -17.56 2.41 10.09
CA LEU A 372 -16.49 2.67 11.06
C LEU A 372 -16.49 1.60 12.15
N PHE A 373 -17.67 1.14 12.55
CA PHE A 373 -17.82 0.18 13.64
C PHE A 373 -18.80 -0.92 13.23
N ARG A 374 -18.44 -2.17 13.51
CA ARG A 374 -19.34 -3.32 13.44
C ARG A 374 -19.25 -4.11 14.74
N TRP A 375 -20.41 -4.42 15.29
CA TRP A 375 -20.53 -5.25 16.47
C TRP A 375 -21.41 -6.45 16.16
N THR A 376 -20.87 -7.65 16.31
CA THR A 376 -21.61 -8.91 16.16
C THR A 376 -21.57 -9.63 17.50
N PHE A 377 -22.76 -9.85 18.08
CA PHE A 377 -22.92 -10.54 19.36
C PHE A 377 -22.76 -12.04 19.23
#